data_AF-A0A2W7QDS2-F1
#
_entry.id   AF-A0A2W7QDS2-F1
#
_cell.length_a   1.000
_cell.length_b   1.000
_cell.length_c   1.000
_cell.angle_alpha   90.00
_cell.angle_beta   90.00
_cell.angle_gamma   90.00
#
_symmetry.space_group_name_H-M   'P 1'
#
loop_
_entity.id
_entity.type
_entity.pdbx_description
1 polymer ?
#
loop_
_entity_poly.entity_id
_entity_poly.type
_entity_poly.pdbx_seq_one_letter_code
_entity_poly.pdbx_strand_id
1 'polypeptide(L)'
;MEMSRKTRMQRLCALAQLVCERDMARLNRLNAACTHTREKLARLRADQPPSPDAAMFAVQQAHMRWVSTQQMRLNITLAGQRAAALEQRARTARSFGRAQVAARLLDGACKTPKR
;
A
#
# COMPACT_ATOMS: atom_id res chain seq x y z
N MET A 1 39.31 -14.79 -4.89
CA MET A 1 38.71 -14.60 -6.23
C MET A 1 38.15 -13.20 -6.32
N GLU A 2 38.79 -12.30 -7.07
CA GLU A 2 38.22 -10.98 -7.33
C GLU A 2 37.00 -11.09 -8.24
N MET A 3 35.89 -10.48 -7.85
CA MET A 3 34.72 -10.38 -8.73
C MET A 3 34.96 -9.33 -9.80
N SER A 4 34.78 -9.71 -11.07
CA SER A 4 34.75 -8.76 -12.18
C SER A 4 33.72 -7.66 -11.94
N ARG A 5 34.09 -6.41 -12.28
CA ARG A 5 33.22 -5.23 -12.21
C ARG A 5 31.86 -5.46 -12.87
N LYS A 6 31.84 -6.22 -13.98
CA LYS A 6 30.61 -6.59 -14.71
C LYS A 6 29.69 -7.46 -13.85
N THR A 7 30.22 -8.53 -13.25
CA THR A 7 29.47 -9.44 -12.36
C THR A 7 28.95 -8.70 -11.14
N ARG A 8 29.74 -7.79 -10.57
CA ARG A 8 29.31 -6.93 -9.45
C ARG A 8 28.14 -6.04 -9.85
N MET A 9 28.18 -5.43 -11.04
CA MET A 9 27.10 -4.57 -11.53
C MET A 9 25.81 -5.36 -11.84
N GLN A 10 25.93 -6.55 -12.42
CA GLN A 10 24.78 -7.44 -12.66
C GLN A 10 24.07 -7.81 -11.35
N ARG A 11 24.84 -8.15 -10.31
CA ARG A 11 24.28 -8.44 -8.97
C ARG A 11 23.59 -7.22 -8.36
N LEU A 12 24.18 -6.03 -8.48
CA LEU A 12 23.56 -4.79 -8.01
C LEU A 12 22.25 -4.48 -8.73
N CYS A 13 22.19 -4.70 -10.04
CA CYS A 13 20.97 -4.54 -10.83
C CYS A 13 19.87 -5.50 -10.36
N ALA A 14 20.20 -6.79 -10.21
CA ALA A 14 19.26 -7.80 -9.73
C ALA A 14 18.74 -7.49 -8.32
N LEU A 15 19.62 -7.07 -7.41
CA LEU A 15 19.22 -6.65 -6.06
C LEU A 15 18.31 -5.42 -6.08
N ALA A 16 18.60 -4.43 -6.92
CA ALA A 16 17.78 -3.23 -7.05
C ALA A 16 16.38 -3.56 -7.58
N GLN A 17 16.27 -4.48 -8.54
CA GLN A 17 15.00 -4.98 -9.06
C GLN A 17 14.19 -5.69 -7.97
N LEU A 18 14.80 -6.64 -7.24
CA LEU A 18 14.13 -7.36 -6.15
C LEU A 18 13.61 -6.41 -5.05
N VAL A 19 14.40 -5.39 -4.69
CA VAL A 19 13.96 -4.37 -3.72
C VAL A 19 12.78 -3.58 -4.27
N CYS A 20 12.81 -3.21 -5.56
CA CYS A 20 11.69 -2.51 -6.20
C CYS A 20 10.41 -3.36 -6.21
N GLU A 21 10.50 -4.63 -6.61
CA GLU A 21 9.37 -5.56 -6.63
C GLU A 21 8.77 -5.74 -5.24
N ARG A 22 9.62 -5.94 -4.22
CA ARG A 22 9.19 -6.02 -2.83
C ARG A 22 8.45 -4.76 -2.38
N ASP A 23 9.00 -3.58 -2.69
CA ASP A 23 8.43 -2.32 -2.28
C ASP A 23 7.11 -2.02 -3.02
N MET A 24 6.97 -2.45 -4.28
CA MET A 24 5.70 -2.43 -5.01
C MET A 24 4.67 -3.39 -4.42
N ALA A 25 5.06 -4.63 -4.12
CA ALA A 25 4.17 -5.62 -3.52
C ALA A 25 3.63 -5.13 -2.17
N ARG A 26 4.48 -4.48 -1.36
CA ARG A 26 4.06 -3.87 -0.09
C ARG A 26 3.08 -2.72 -0.30
N LEU A 27 3.31 -1.86 -1.30
CA LEU A 27 2.37 -0.78 -1.64
C LEU A 27 1.00 -1.33 -2.05
N ASN A 28 0.98 -2.37 -2.88
CA ASN A 28 -0.26 -3.01 -3.33
C ASN A 28 -1.05 -3.61 -2.16
N ARG A 29 -0.38 -4.24 -1.19
CA ARG A 29 -1.03 -4.75 0.04
C ARG A 29 -1.65 -3.63 0.87
N LEU A 30 -0.97 -2.50 1.03
CA LEU A 30 -1.49 -1.34 1.77
C LEU A 30 -2.70 -0.72 1.07
N ASN A 31 -2.66 -0.62 -0.26
CA ASN A 31 -3.79 -0.14 -1.06
C ASN A 31 -4.99 -1.09 -0.96
N ALA A 32 -4.77 -2.40 -1.05
CA ALA A 32 -5.82 -3.40 -0.87
C ALA A 32 -6.46 -3.31 0.53
N ALA A 33 -5.66 -3.11 1.59
CA ALA A 33 -6.18 -2.89 2.94
C ALA A 33 -7.04 -1.63 3.06
N CYS A 34 -6.63 -0.53 2.40
CA CYS A 34 -7.43 0.70 2.34
C CYS A 34 -8.78 0.46 1.64
N THR A 35 -8.77 -0.25 0.51
CA THR A 35 -9.98 -0.59 -0.23
C THR A 35 -10.92 -1.45 0.59
N HIS A 36 -10.42 -2.52 1.22
CA HIS A 36 -11.21 -3.38 2.10
C HIS A 36 -11.87 -2.60 3.26
N THR A 37 -11.13 -1.69 3.88
CA THR A 37 -11.66 -0.88 4.99
C THR A 37 -12.72 0.11 4.51
N ARG A 38 -12.55 0.70 3.31
CA ARG A 38 -13.57 1.55 2.67
C ARG A 38 -14.85 0.77 2.35
N GLU A 39 -14.73 -0.45 1.85
CA GLU A 39 -15.88 -1.31 1.58
C GLU A 39 -16.66 -1.65 2.86
N LYS A 40 -15.96 -1.93 3.97
CA LYS A 40 -16.61 -2.12 5.29
C LYS A 40 -17.38 -0.88 5.74
N LEU A 41 -16.80 0.31 5.58
CA LEU A 41 -17.48 1.58 5.90
C LEU A 41 -18.72 1.79 5.04
N ALA A 42 -18.66 1.46 3.75
CA ALA A 42 -19.81 1.60 2.84
C ALA A 42 -20.98 0.70 3.27
N ARG A 43 -20.70 -0.54 3.71
CA ARG A 43 -21.72 -1.49 4.19
C ARG A 43 -22.40 -1.06 5.49
N LEU A 44 -21.76 -0.23 6.30
CA LEU A 44 -22.31 0.26 7.58
C LEU A 44 -23.25 1.47 7.43
N ARG A 45 -23.39 2.04 6.23
CA ARG A 45 -24.32 3.14 5.94
C ARG A 45 -25.66 2.57 5.47
N ALA A 46 -26.43 1.99 6.39
CA ALA A 46 -27.82 1.64 6.13
C ALA A 46 -28.71 2.66 6.84
N ASP A 47 -29.31 3.58 6.08
CA ASP A 47 -30.37 4.44 6.60
C ASP A 47 -31.66 3.62 6.64
N GLN A 48 -32.13 3.32 7.85
CA GLN A 48 -33.44 2.72 8.06
C GLN A 48 -34.40 3.76 8.62
N PRO A 49 -35.64 3.83 8.11
CA PRO A 49 -36.66 4.70 8.70
C PRO A 49 -36.95 4.28 10.15
N PRO A 50 -37.34 5.23 11.02
CA PRO A 50 -37.66 4.93 12.41
C PRO A 50 -38.85 3.98 12.51
N SER A 51 -38.75 2.97 13.38
CA SER A 51 -39.86 2.04 13.64
C SER A 51 -40.95 2.73 14.48
N PRO A 52 -42.25 2.50 14.18
CA PRO A 52 -43.37 3.03 14.97
C PRO A 52 -43.56 2.31 16.32
N ASP A 53 -42.98 1.12 16.49
CA ASP A 53 -42.99 0.39 17.76
C ASP A 53 -41.86 0.86 18.68
N ALA A 54 -42.20 1.22 19.93
CA ALA A 54 -41.26 1.74 20.92
C ALA A 54 -40.13 0.75 21.26
N ALA A 55 -40.42 -0.55 21.31
CA ALA A 55 -39.39 -1.57 21.57
C ALA A 55 -38.41 -1.66 20.39
N MET A 56 -38.94 -1.71 19.16
CA MET A 56 -38.13 -1.72 17.95
C MET A 56 -37.33 -0.42 17.75
N PHE A 57 -37.89 0.73 18.15
CA PHE A 57 -37.19 2.01 18.12
C PHE A 57 -35.99 2.03 19.07
N ALA A 58 -36.12 1.49 20.29
CA ALA A 58 -35.01 1.38 21.23
C ALA A 58 -33.88 0.49 20.68
N VAL A 59 -34.22 -0.64 20.05
CA VAL A 59 -33.26 -1.53 19.36
C VAL A 59 -32.56 -0.77 18.22
N GLN A 60 -33.30 -0.03 17.41
CA GLN A 60 -32.75 0.78 16.33
C GLN A 60 -31.78 1.84 16.83
N GLN A 61 -32.10 2.55 17.93
CA GLN A 61 -31.17 3.50 18.54
C GLN A 61 -29.89 2.84 19.03
N ALA A 62 -30.00 1.69 19.71
CA ALA A 62 -28.83 0.95 20.18
C ALA A 62 -27.95 0.51 19.00
N HIS A 63 -28.56 0.04 17.92
CA HIS A 63 -27.87 -0.30 16.68
C HIS A 63 -27.15 0.91 16.08
N MET A 64 -27.81 2.07 15.97
CA MET A 64 -27.20 3.30 15.44
C MET A 64 -25.98 3.75 16.24
N ARG A 65 -26.04 3.66 17.58
CA ARG A 65 -24.89 3.95 18.45
C ARG A 65 -23.73 2.98 18.20
N TRP A 66 -24.05 1.69 18.04
CA TRP A 66 -23.06 0.68 17.67
C TRP A 66 -22.43 0.96 16.31
N VAL A 67 -23.24 1.26 15.28
CA VAL A 67 -22.77 1.62 13.93
C VAL A 67 -21.83 2.82 13.98
N SER A 68 -22.21 3.89 14.68
CA SER A 68 -21.38 5.09 14.85
C SER A 68 -20.02 4.75 15.47
N THR A 69 -20.01 3.90 16.49
CA THR A 69 -18.78 3.43 17.14
C THR A 69 -17.90 2.63 16.17
N GLN A 70 -18.50 1.75 15.36
CA GLN A 70 -17.75 0.98 14.35
C GLN A 70 -17.20 1.88 13.24
N GLN A 71 -17.98 2.84 12.76
CA GLN A 71 -17.53 3.80 11.76
C GLN A 71 -16.34 4.62 12.25
N MET A 72 -16.38 5.12 13.50
CA MET A 72 -15.25 5.83 14.10
C MET A 72 -13.97 4.96 14.11
N ARG A 73 -14.07 3.71 14.57
CA ARG A 73 -12.93 2.77 14.62
C ARG A 73 -12.34 2.49 13.23
N LEU A 74 -13.21 2.26 12.24
CA LEU A 74 -12.79 2.01 10.86
C LEU A 74 -12.18 3.26 10.21
N ASN A 75 -12.68 4.47 10.52
CA ASN A 75 -12.11 5.71 10.03
C ASN A 75 -10.69 5.95 10.56
N ILE A 76 -10.45 5.71 11.85
CA ILE A 76 -9.10 5.77 12.45
C ILE A 76 -8.18 4.76 11.77
N THR A 77 -8.67 3.53 11.57
CA THR A 77 -7.92 2.47 10.89
C THR A 77 -7.56 2.87 9.45
N LEU A 78 -8.52 3.41 8.71
CA LEU A 78 -8.32 3.87 7.33
C LEU A 78 -7.31 5.02 7.26
N ALA A 79 -7.35 5.96 8.21
CA ALA A 79 -6.38 7.05 8.29
C ALA A 79 -4.95 6.52 8.46
N GLY A 80 -4.74 5.57 9.39
CA GLY A 80 -3.44 4.91 9.58
C GLY A 80 -2.97 4.14 8.34
N GLN A 81 -3.86 3.40 7.69
CA GLN A 81 -3.52 2.68 6.44
C GLN A 81 -3.12 3.64 5.31
N ARG A 82 -3.81 4.78 5.17
CA ARG A 82 -3.47 5.81 4.17
C ARG A 82 -2.12 6.44 4.43
N ALA A 83 -1.82 6.77 5.69
CA ALA A 83 -0.51 7.30 6.07
C ALA A 83 0.61 6.30 5.69
N ALA A 84 0.44 5.03 6.05
CA ALA A 84 1.40 3.97 5.68
C ALA A 84 1.54 3.81 4.16
N ALA A 85 0.44 3.90 3.39
CA ALA A 85 0.48 3.83 1.93
C ALA A 85 1.24 5.02 1.31
N LEU A 86 1.06 6.23 1.84
CA LEU A 86 1.78 7.43 1.39
C LEU A 86 3.29 7.31 1.63
N GLU A 87 3.68 6.88 2.83
CA GLU A 87 5.10 6.63 3.14
C GLU A 87 5.70 5.55 2.23
N GLN A 88 4.97 4.46 2.02
CA GLN A 88 5.44 3.38 1.15
C GLN A 88 5.57 3.83 -0.29
N ARG A 89 4.66 4.67 -0.81
CA ARG A 89 4.74 5.24 -2.16
C ARG A 89 6.05 5.98 -2.39
N ALA A 90 6.50 6.76 -1.42
CA ALA A 90 7.79 7.46 -1.50
C ALA A 90 8.98 6.48 -1.50
N ARG A 91 8.91 5.37 -0.74
CA ARG A 91 9.93 4.31 -0.76
C ARG A 91 9.97 3.60 -2.12
N THR A 92 8.82 3.21 -2.64
CA THR A 92 8.69 2.54 -3.94
C THR A 92 9.20 3.43 -5.08
N ALA A 93 8.94 4.73 -5.06
CA ALA A 93 9.48 5.67 -6.06
C ALA A 93 11.02 5.68 -6.05
N ARG A 94 11.63 5.68 -4.86
CA ARG A 94 13.10 5.63 -4.73
C ARG A 94 13.68 4.29 -5.17
N SER A 95 13.08 3.17 -4.79
CA SER A 95 13.56 1.84 -5.22
C SER A 95 13.45 1.67 -6.73
N PHE A 96 12.37 2.18 -7.33
CA PHE A 96 12.18 2.19 -8.77
C PHE A 96 13.24 3.02 -9.49
N GLY A 97 13.51 4.25 -9.02
CA GLY A 97 14.58 5.08 -9.57
C GLY A 97 15.95 4.41 -9.47
N ARG A 98 16.26 3.77 -8.33
CA ARG A 98 17.51 3.00 -8.16
C ARG A 98 17.62 1.83 -9.14
N ALA A 99 16.54 1.08 -9.34
CA ALA A 99 16.51 -0.02 -10.31
C ALA A 99 16.73 0.47 -11.74
N GLN A 100 16.10 1.59 -12.13
CA GLN A 100 16.32 2.19 -13.45
C GLN A 100 17.77 2.66 -13.65
N VAL A 101 18.36 3.33 -12.66
CA VAL A 101 19.75 3.79 -12.74
C VAL A 101 20.71 2.59 -12.82
N ALA A 102 20.50 1.55 -12.01
CA ALA A 102 21.33 0.34 -12.04
C ALA A 102 21.27 -0.35 -13.41
N ALA A 103 20.08 -0.44 -14.03
CA ALA A 103 19.91 -0.99 -15.37
C ALA A 103 20.68 -0.14 -16.42
N ARG A 104 20.53 1.18 -16.40
CA ARG A 104 21.24 2.08 -17.31
C ARG A 104 22.76 1.99 -17.17
N LEU A 105 23.27 1.88 -15.94
CA LEU A 105 24.70 1.72 -15.68
C LEU A 105 25.23 0.37 -16.16
N LEU A 106 24.45 -0.69 -16.03
CA LEU A 106 24.80 -2.01 -16.56
C LEU A 106 24.86 -1.98 -18.09
N ASP A 107 23.87 -1.37 -18.74
CA ASP A 107 23.83 -1.22 -20.20
C ASP A 107 24.98 -0.35 -20.72
N GLY A 108 25.29 0.75 -20.03
CA GLY A 108 26.42 1.63 -20.34
C GLY A 108 27.78 0.97 -20.14
N ALA A 109 27.93 0.16 -19.08
CA ALA A 109 29.14 -0.63 -18.82
C ALA A 109 29.35 -1.76 -19.86
N CYS A 110 28.28 -2.22 -20.51
CA CYS A 110 28.36 -3.12 -21.66
C CYS A 110 28.74 -2.40 -22.97
N LYS A 111 28.58 -1.06 -23.05
CA LYS A 111 28.81 -0.25 -24.26
C LYS A 111 30.16 0.47 -24.30
N THR A 112 30.98 0.45 -23.26
CA THR A 112 32.31 1.09 -23.30
C THR A 112 33.23 0.37 -24.30
N PRO A 113 33.67 1.04 -25.40
CA PRO A 113 34.68 0.48 -26.29
C PRO A 113 36.02 0.40 -25.56
N LYS A 114 36.75 -0.71 -25.78
CA LYS A 114 38.16 -0.82 -25.41
C LYS A 114 38.92 0.33 -26.10
N ARG A 115 39.50 1.22 -25.32
CA ARG A 115 40.65 2.03 -25.76
C ARG A 115 41.92 1.27 -25.41
#